data_AF-A0AA40BPQ6-F1
#
_entry.id   AF-A0AA40BPQ6-F1
#
_cell.length_a   1.000
_cell.length_b   1.000
_cell.length_c   1.000
_cell.angle_alpha   90.00
_cell.angle_beta   90.00
_cell.angle_gamma   90.00
#
_symmetry.space_group_name_H-M   'P 1'
#
loop_
_entity.id
_entity.type
_entity.pdbx_description
1 polymer ?
#
loop_
_entity_poly.entity_id
_entity_poly.type
_entity_poly.pdbx_seq_one_letter_code
_entity_poly.pdbx_strand_id
1 'polypeptide(L)'
;QERLEAARAEWEAERIATADEWRTEVEIQAKAAAMDEARAELGIEERVQERMKAAQEEMKNVEAELRARITKEAIERVKEDMKKETKPIRFKDAIGRKFTFPFHLVQTWSGMEELIKQAFLHVEVVGPQVAQGHYDLISPDGEVILPTVWERMVEP
;
A
#
# COMPACT_ATOMS: atom_id res chain seq x y z
N GLN A 1 -48.07 45.16 -74.79
CA GLN A 1 -46.83 45.29 -73.98
C GLN A 1 -47.10 44.90 -72.53
N GLU A 2 -48.08 45.53 -71.89
CA GLU A 2 -48.48 45.27 -70.49
C GLU A 2 -48.71 43.79 -70.10
N ARG A 3 -49.41 42.99 -70.93
CA ARG A 3 -49.61 41.55 -70.66
C ARG A 3 -48.33 40.70 -70.72
N LEU A 4 -47.33 41.12 -71.51
CA LEU A 4 -46.04 40.43 -71.60
C LEU A 4 -45.13 40.80 -70.42
N GLU A 5 -45.27 42.00 -69.88
CA GLU A 5 -44.56 42.45 -68.68
C GLU A 5 -45.13 41.79 -67.43
N ALA A 6 -46.47 41.68 -67.32
CA ALA A 6 -47.13 40.94 -66.24
C ALA A 6 -46.71 39.46 -66.21
N ALA A 7 -46.69 38.79 -67.37
CA ALA A 7 -46.26 37.39 -67.45
C ALA A 7 -44.78 37.19 -67.10
N ARG A 8 -43.91 38.18 -67.37
CA ARG A 8 -42.49 38.14 -66.96
C ARG A 8 -42.34 38.36 -65.46
N ALA A 9 -43.10 39.30 -64.89
CA ALA A 9 -43.10 39.58 -63.46
C ALA A 9 -43.63 38.38 -62.65
N GLU A 10 -44.68 37.71 -63.14
CA GLU A 10 -45.21 36.47 -62.52
C GLU A 10 -44.17 35.35 -62.58
N TRP A 11 -43.54 35.13 -63.73
CA TRP A 11 -42.49 34.13 -63.88
C TRP A 11 -41.25 34.42 -63.02
N GLU A 12 -40.87 35.69 -62.88
CA GLU A 12 -39.75 36.11 -62.05
C GLU A 12 -40.08 35.98 -60.55
N ALA A 13 -41.31 36.32 -60.14
CA ALA A 13 -41.80 36.11 -58.79
C ALA A 13 -41.87 34.62 -58.42
N GLU A 14 -42.34 33.77 -59.34
CA GLU A 14 -42.38 32.31 -59.15
C GLU A 14 -40.96 31.72 -59.06
N ARG A 15 -40.02 32.23 -59.86
CA ARG A 15 -38.61 31.85 -59.77
C ARG A 15 -37.92 32.29 -58.48
N ILE A 16 -38.27 33.47 -57.95
CA ILE A 16 -37.74 33.95 -56.68
C ILE A 16 -38.34 33.14 -55.52
N ALA A 17 -39.66 32.90 -55.54
CA ALA A 17 -40.33 32.09 -54.53
C ALA A 17 -39.79 30.66 -54.47
N THR A 18 -39.63 29.99 -55.62
CA THR A 18 -39.02 28.65 -55.69
C THR A 18 -37.55 28.64 -55.27
N ALA A 19 -36.79 29.70 -55.56
CA ALA A 19 -35.42 29.83 -55.10
C ALA A 19 -35.32 30.07 -53.58
N ASP A 20 -36.24 30.83 -53.00
CA ASP A 20 -36.31 31.07 -51.55
C ASP A 20 -36.77 29.81 -50.81
N GLU A 21 -37.76 29.09 -51.33
CA GLU A 21 -38.18 27.77 -50.81
C GLU A 21 -37.00 26.80 -50.81
N TRP A 22 -36.28 26.69 -51.94
CA TRP A 22 -35.10 25.82 -52.01
C TRP A 22 -33.98 26.24 -51.05
N ARG A 23 -33.75 27.55 -50.87
CA ARG A 23 -32.78 28.05 -49.87
C ARG A 23 -33.18 27.68 -48.45
N THR A 24 -34.46 27.83 -48.10
CA THR A 24 -34.96 27.47 -46.76
C THR A 24 -34.87 25.97 -46.51
N GLU A 25 -35.18 25.13 -47.51
CA GLU A 25 -35.05 23.68 -47.40
C GLU A 25 -33.59 23.25 -47.20
N VAL A 26 -32.66 23.83 -47.96
CA VAL A 26 -31.22 23.58 -47.80
C VAL A 26 -30.73 24.02 -46.41
N GLU A 27 -31.22 25.15 -45.90
CA GLU A 27 -30.87 25.63 -44.55
C GLU A 27 -31.42 24.71 -43.45
N ILE A 28 -32.65 24.21 -43.58
CA ILE A 28 -33.26 23.25 -42.65
C ILE A 28 -32.47 21.94 -42.66
N GLN A 29 -32.13 21.41 -43.83
CA GLN A 29 -31.33 20.19 -43.95
C GLN A 29 -29.93 20.34 -43.38
N ALA A 30 -29.27 21.47 -43.63
CA ALA A 30 -27.94 21.76 -43.05
C ALA A 30 -28.00 21.85 -41.52
N LYS A 31 -29.04 22.47 -40.94
CA LYS A 31 -29.24 22.53 -39.49
C LYS A 31 -29.54 21.15 -38.89
N ALA A 32 -30.32 20.32 -39.57
CA ALA A 32 -30.60 18.95 -39.12
C ALA A 32 -29.33 18.09 -39.13
N ALA A 33 -28.53 18.14 -40.20
CA ALA A 33 -27.26 17.42 -40.29
C ALA A 33 -26.25 17.86 -39.21
N ALA A 34 -26.13 19.17 -38.96
CA ALA A 34 -25.26 19.70 -37.91
C ALA A 34 -25.71 19.28 -36.50
N MET A 35 -27.02 19.18 -36.25
CA MET A 35 -27.56 18.71 -34.97
C MET A 35 -27.32 17.21 -34.75
N ASP A 36 -27.46 16.40 -35.79
CA ASP A 36 -27.16 14.96 -35.71
C ASP A 36 -25.67 14.68 -35.51
N GLU A 37 -24.79 15.43 -36.18
CA GLU A 37 -23.34 15.35 -35.99
C GLU A 37 -22.94 15.75 -34.57
N ALA A 38 -23.45 16.87 -34.06
CA ALA A 38 -23.21 17.31 -32.67
C ALA A 38 -23.70 16.27 -31.64
N ARG A 39 -24.85 15.63 -31.89
CA ARG A 39 -25.36 14.55 -31.04
C ARG A 39 -24.47 13.30 -31.10
N ALA A 40 -23.92 12.97 -32.26
CA ALA A 40 -22.99 11.85 -32.43
C ALA A 40 -21.67 12.11 -31.70
N GLU A 41 -21.10 13.32 -31.79
CA GLU A 41 -19.89 13.72 -31.07
C GLU A 41 -20.07 13.65 -29.56
N LEU A 42 -21.17 14.20 -29.02
CA LEU A 42 -21.50 14.12 -27.59
C LEU A 42 -21.62 12.66 -27.12
N GLY A 43 -22.21 11.77 -27.93
CA GLY A 43 -22.30 10.35 -27.62
C GLY A 43 -20.94 9.62 -27.65
N ILE A 44 -19.99 10.08 -28.47
CA ILE A 44 -18.61 9.56 -28.47
C ILE A 44 -17.86 10.06 -27.22
N GLU A 45 -17.97 11.35 -26.89
CA GLU A 45 -17.35 11.93 -25.69
C GLU A 45 -17.86 11.29 -24.41
N GLU A 46 -19.17 11.05 -24.28
CA GLU A 46 -19.76 10.37 -23.13
C GLU A 46 -19.17 8.96 -22.96
N ARG A 47 -19.10 8.17 -24.04
CA ARG A 47 -18.52 6.81 -24.01
C ARG A 47 -17.02 6.83 -23.67
N VAL A 48 -16.28 7.83 -24.14
CA VAL A 48 -14.86 8.01 -23.80
C VAL A 48 -14.74 8.35 -22.30
N GLN A 49 -15.56 9.25 -21.78
CA GLN A 49 -15.58 9.62 -20.36
C GLN A 49 -15.95 8.44 -19.46
N GLU A 50 -16.96 7.65 -19.83
CA GLU A 50 -17.34 6.44 -19.10
C GLU A 50 -16.21 5.42 -19.05
N ARG A 51 -15.53 5.18 -20.18
CA ARG A 51 -14.36 4.29 -20.22
C ARG A 51 -13.20 4.80 -19.38
N MET A 52 -12.93 6.11 -19.40
CA MET A 52 -11.89 6.71 -18.55
C MET A 52 -12.21 6.58 -17.07
N LYS A 53 -13.47 6.82 -16.67
CA LYS A 53 -13.91 6.64 -15.28
C LYS A 53 -13.82 5.18 -14.84
N ALA A 54 -14.27 4.24 -15.67
CA ALA A 54 -14.17 2.80 -15.39
C ALA A 54 -12.69 2.37 -15.25
N ALA A 55 -11.80 2.80 -16.13
CA ALA A 55 -10.38 2.49 -16.04
C ALA A 55 -9.72 3.12 -14.79
N GLN A 56 -10.11 4.33 -14.40
CA GLN A 56 -9.63 4.95 -13.16
C GLN A 56 -10.11 4.21 -11.91
N GLU A 57 -11.36 3.74 -11.90
CA GLU A 57 -11.92 2.97 -10.78
C GLU A 57 -11.25 1.61 -10.66
N GLU A 58 -11.01 0.92 -11.79
CA GLU A 58 -10.25 -0.32 -11.83
C GLU A 58 -8.82 -0.13 -11.33
N MET A 59 -8.13 0.92 -11.77
CA MET A 59 -6.79 1.25 -11.30
C MET A 59 -6.74 1.54 -9.79
N LYS A 60 -7.74 2.26 -9.25
CA LYS A 60 -7.86 2.51 -7.80
C LYS A 60 -8.08 1.22 -7.01
N ASN A 61 -8.90 0.31 -7.53
CA ASN A 61 -9.14 -0.99 -6.89
C ASN A 61 -7.87 -1.85 -6.88
N VAL A 62 -7.14 -1.92 -8.00
CA VAL A 62 -5.85 -2.62 -8.09
C VAL A 62 -4.82 -2.01 -7.14
N GLU A 63 -4.75 -0.68 -7.05
CA GLU A 63 -3.85 0.00 -6.12
C GLU A 63 -4.21 -0.28 -4.66
N ALA A 64 -5.49 -0.23 -4.31
CA ALA A 64 -5.97 -0.54 -2.96
C ALA A 64 -5.65 -1.99 -2.57
N GLU A 65 -5.86 -2.95 -3.47
CA GLU A 65 -5.55 -4.36 -3.26
C GLU A 65 -4.05 -4.58 -3.07
N LEU A 66 -3.21 -3.98 -3.91
CA LEU A 66 -1.75 -4.09 -3.78
C LEU A 66 -1.25 -3.49 -2.47
N ARG A 67 -1.75 -2.30 -2.09
CA ARG A 67 -1.44 -1.66 -0.81
C ARG A 67 -1.86 -2.53 0.37
N ALA A 68 -3.06 -3.13 0.32
CA ALA A 68 -3.54 -4.04 1.36
C ALA A 68 -2.64 -5.27 1.49
N ARG A 69 -2.20 -5.86 0.37
CA ARG A 69 -1.29 -7.02 0.35
C ARG A 69 0.07 -6.69 0.95
N ILE A 70 0.69 -5.58 0.52
CA ILE A 70 1.99 -5.12 1.06
C ILE A 70 1.88 -4.84 2.56
N THR A 71 0.81 -4.18 3.00
CA THR A 71 0.60 -3.86 4.42
C THR A 71 0.44 -5.14 5.24
N LYS A 72 -0.35 -6.10 4.76
CA LYS A 72 -0.54 -7.39 5.44
C LYS A 72 0.78 -8.17 5.55
N GLU A 73 1.54 -8.27 4.47
CA GLU A 73 2.84 -8.97 4.45
C GLU A 73 3.86 -8.30 5.37
N ALA A 74 3.92 -6.96 5.39
CA ALA A 74 4.78 -6.21 6.31
C ALA A 74 4.40 -6.45 7.77
N ILE A 75 3.10 -6.46 8.10
CA ILE A 75 2.62 -6.76 9.46
C ILE A 75 2.95 -8.21 9.86
N GLU A 76 2.79 -9.18 8.96
CA GLU A 76 3.15 -10.57 9.23
C GLU A 76 4.65 -10.75 9.47
N ARG A 77 5.51 -10.11 8.67
CA ARG A 77 6.97 -10.10 8.89
C ARG A 77 7.34 -9.51 10.25
N VAL A 78 6.80 -8.34 10.59
CA VAL A 78 7.06 -7.71 11.90
C VAL A 78 6.58 -8.60 13.04
N LYS A 79 5.42 -9.26 12.90
CA LYS A 79 4.92 -10.22 13.91
C LYS A 79 5.82 -11.45 14.03
N GLU A 80 6.33 -11.99 12.93
CA GLU A 80 7.27 -13.11 12.96
C GLU A 80 8.58 -12.71 13.63
N ASP A 81 9.11 -11.52 13.33
CA ASP A 81 10.34 -11.02 13.93
C ASP A 81 10.15 -10.75 15.43
N MET A 82 9.04 -10.13 15.85
CA MET A 82 8.69 -10.01 17.26
C MET A 82 8.50 -11.38 17.93
N LYS A 83 7.94 -12.37 17.23
CA LYS A 83 7.78 -13.74 17.77
C LYS A 83 9.13 -14.44 17.93
N LYS A 84 10.10 -14.20 17.04
CA LYS A 84 11.48 -14.66 17.21
C LYS A 84 12.12 -13.96 18.41
N GLU A 85 12.02 -12.64 18.52
CA GLU A 85 12.59 -11.86 19.63
C GLU A 85 11.97 -12.18 21.01
N THR A 86 10.77 -12.76 21.06
CA THR A 86 10.06 -13.08 22.30
C THR A 86 10.24 -14.51 22.80
N LYS A 87 10.95 -15.39 22.07
CA LYS A 87 11.21 -16.73 22.63
C LYS A 87 12.14 -16.59 23.84
N PRO A 88 11.86 -17.30 24.94
CA PRO A 88 12.64 -17.17 26.15
C PRO A 88 13.86 -18.08 26.16
N ILE A 89 14.98 -17.55 26.64
CA ILE A 89 16.24 -18.27 26.88
C ILE A 89 16.12 -19.07 28.16
N ARG A 90 16.60 -20.32 28.12
CA ARG A 90 16.67 -21.20 29.29
C ARG A 90 18.11 -21.30 29.77
N PHE A 91 18.35 -20.95 31.02
CA PHE A 91 19.66 -21.01 31.66
C PHE A 91 19.65 -22.00 32.83
N LYS A 92 20.77 -22.69 33.05
CA LYS A 92 20.98 -23.54 34.22
C LYS A 92 22.18 -23.00 34.98
N ASP A 93 21.99 -22.69 36.26
CA ASP A 93 23.10 -22.23 37.10
C ASP A 93 23.95 -23.39 37.65
N ALA A 94 25.07 -23.05 38.28
CA ALA A 94 26.00 -24.01 38.88
C ALA A 94 25.38 -24.84 40.03
N ILE A 95 24.25 -24.40 40.59
CA ILE A 95 23.52 -25.06 41.68
C ILE A 95 22.36 -25.91 41.11
N GLY A 96 22.18 -25.92 39.79
CA GLY A 96 21.17 -26.70 39.09
C GLY A 96 19.78 -26.07 39.01
N ARG A 97 19.61 -24.81 39.42
CA ARG A 97 18.37 -24.05 39.22
C ARG A 97 18.22 -23.72 37.74
N LYS A 98 16.99 -23.83 37.23
CA LYS A 98 16.65 -23.50 35.85
C LYS A 98 15.94 -22.16 35.83
N PHE A 99 16.48 -21.23 35.06
CA PHE A 99 15.88 -19.93 34.81
C PHE A 99 15.38 -19.85 33.37
N THR A 100 14.30 -19.10 33.19
CA THR A 100 13.73 -18.82 31.87
C THR A 100 13.59 -17.31 31.77
N PHE A 101 14.36 -16.68 30.89
CA PHE A 101 14.39 -15.24 30.71
C PHE A 101 13.89 -14.85 29.32
N PRO A 102 13.06 -13.80 29.17
CA PRO A 102 12.78 -13.20 27.87
C PRO A 102 14.08 -12.79 27.17
N PHE A 103 14.24 -13.15 25.88
CA PHE A 103 15.48 -12.87 25.14
C PHE A 103 15.85 -11.38 25.15
N HIS A 104 14.88 -10.46 25.03
CA HIS A 104 15.14 -9.02 25.05
C HIS A 104 15.80 -8.51 26.34
N LEU A 105 15.71 -9.23 27.47
CA LEU A 105 16.39 -8.86 28.72
C LEU A 105 17.84 -9.37 28.77
N VAL A 106 18.15 -10.41 28.00
CA VAL A 106 19.45 -11.09 28.00
C VAL A 106 20.16 -11.01 26.65
N GLN A 107 19.66 -10.19 25.71
CA GLN A 107 20.23 -10.02 24.38
C GLN A 107 21.65 -9.46 24.45
N THR A 108 21.92 -8.62 25.45
CA THR A 108 23.25 -8.06 25.70
C THR A 108 23.88 -8.69 26.94
N TRP A 109 25.21 -8.72 26.98
CA TRP A 109 25.95 -9.20 28.14
C TRP A 109 25.57 -8.40 29.39
N SER A 110 25.42 -7.07 29.27
CA SER A 110 25.03 -6.21 30.39
C SER A 110 23.69 -6.61 31.00
N GLY A 111 22.68 -6.88 30.16
CA GLY A 111 21.36 -7.31 30.65
C GLY A 111 21.42 -8.67 31.35
N MET A 112 22.17 -9.61 30.78
CA MET A 112 22.40 -10.91 31.40
C MET A 112 23.16 -10.79 32.74
N GLU A 113 24.23 -10.00 32.79
CA GLU A 113 25.05 -9.76 33.97
C GLU A 113 24.25 -9.13 35.12
N GLU A 114 23.37 -8.17 34.82
CA GLU A 114 22.47 -7.58 35.81
C GLU A 114 21.53 -8.62 36.43
N LEU A 115 20.92 -9.48 35.61
CA LEU A 115 20.05 -10.55 36.10
C LEU A 115 20.82 -11.57 36.95
N ILE A 116 22.05 -11.91 36.56
CA ILE A 116 22.92 -12.79 37.35
C ILE A 116 23.22 -12.15 38.71
N LYS A 117 23.62 -10.88 38.75
CA LYS A 117 23.90 -10.16 40.01
C LYS A 117 22.66 -10.10 40.90
N GLN A 118 21.48 -9.83 40.33
CA GLN A 118 20.22 -9.84 41.07
C GLN A 118 19.86 -11.23 41.61
N ALA A 119 20.04 -12.29 40.82
CA ALA A 119 19.69 -13.65 41.21
C ALA A 119 20.59 -14.22 42.33
N PHE A 120 21.81 -13.70 42.48
CA PHE A 120 22.79 -14.13 43.48
C PHE A 120 22.99 -13.12 44.63
N LEU A 121 22.27 -12.00 44.64
CA LEU A 121 22.41 -10.93 45.64
C LEU A 121 22.30 -11.43 47.09
N HIS A 122 21.41 -12.41 47.34
CA HIS A 122 21.12 -12.93 48.68
C HIS A 122 21.78 -14.29 48.98
N VAL A 123 22.73 -14.74 48.15
CA VAL A 123 23.44 -16.01 48.36
C VAL A 123 24.73 -15.73 49.13
N GLU A 124 24.73 -15.91 50.45
CA GLU A 124 25.79 -15.44 51.37
C GLU A 124 27.22 -15.86 51.00
N VAL A 125 27.41 -17.05 50.41
CA VAL A 125 28.75 -17.57 50.06
C VAL A 125 29.22 -17.13 48.67
N VAL A 126 28.29 -17.03 47.70
CA VAL A 126 28.64 -16.90 46.27
C VAL A 126 28.34 -15.49 45.74
N GLY A 127 27.41 -14.77 46.38
CA GLY A 127 26.94 -13.45 45.99
C GLY A 127 28.06 -12.41 45.83
N PRO A 128 29.00 -12.26 46.78
CA PRO A 128 30.10 -11.30 46.64
C PRO A 128 31.03 -11.58 45.45
N GLN A 129 31.28 -12.86 45.14
CA GLN A 129 32.12 -13.24 44.00
C GLN A 129 31.40 -12.99 42.67
N VAL A 130 30.11 -13.31 42.61
CA VAL A 130 29.27 -13.05 41.43
C VAL A 130 29.11 -11.55 41.19
N ALA A 131 28.95 -10.75 42.24
CA ALA A 131 28.88 -9.30 42.14
C ALA A 131 30.16 -8.68 41.56
N GLN A 132 31.31 -9.30 41.82
CA GLN A 132 32.62 -8.90 41.28
C GLN A 132 32.91 -9.44 39.87
N GLY A 133 31.97 -10.20 39.27
CA GLY A 133 32.15 -10.77 37.93
C GLY A 133 32.95 -12.07 37.89
N HIS A 134 33.22 -12.70 39.05
CA HIS A 134 33.98 -13.95 39.12
C HIS A 134 33.09 -15.17 38.88
N TYR A 135 32.62 -15.34 37.65
CA TYR A 135 31.85 -16.50 37.21
C TYR A 135 32.00 -16.72 35.69
N ASP A 136 31.86 -17.97 35.27
CA ASP A 136 31.83 -18.35 33.86
C ASP A 136 30.42 -18.79 33.46
N LEU A 137 29.99 -18.37 32.27
CA LEU A 137 28.78 -18.91 31.65
C LEU A 137 29.16 -20.12 30.80
N ILE A 138 28.42 -21.22 30.94
CA ILE A 138 28.69 -22.46 30.22
C ILE A 138 27.54 -22.73 29.26
N SER A 139 27.85 -23.00 28.00
CA SER A 139 26.88 -23.40 26.98
C SER A 139 26.34 -24.81 27.26
N PRO A 140 25.21 -25.21 26.67
CA PRO A 140 24.73 -26.59 26.77
C PRO A 140 25.75 -27.63 26.28
N ASP A 141 26.66 -27.24 25.39
CA ASP A 141 27.74 -28.08 24.84
C ASP A 141 28.96 -28.16 25.77
N GLY A 142 28.96 -27.40 26.88
CA GLY A 142 30.04 -27.39 27.87
C GLY A 142 31.15 -26.37 27.61
N GLU A 143 30.97 -25.46 26.64
CA GLU A 143 31.94 -24.42 26.32
C GLU A 143 31.74 -23.18 27.20
N VAL A 144 32.84 -22.51 27.58
CA VAL A 144 32.77 -21.24 28.32
C VAL A 144 32.44 -20.10 27.35
N ILE A 145 31.37 -19.36 27.64
CA ILE A 145 30.91 -18.22 26.85
C ILE A 145 31.56 -16.95 27.39
N LEU A 146 32.33 -16.27 26.54
CA LEU A 146 32.94 -15.00 26.88
C LEU A 146 31.96 -13.83 26.67
N PRO A 147 32.05 -12.75 27.49
CA PRO A 147 31.21 -11.56 27.31
C PRO A 147 31.25 -10.99 25.89
N THR A 148 32.42 -11.01 25.25
CA THR A 148 32.64 -10.44 23.91
C THR A 148 31.92 -11.20 22.79
N VAL A 149 31.59 -12.47 23.00
CA VAL A 149 30.91 -13.31 21.99
C VAL A 149 29.45 -13.56 22.33
N TRP A 150 28.97 -13.09 23.49
CA TRP A 150 27.61 -13.28 23.98
C TRP A 150 26.54 -12.94 22.93
N GLU A 151 26.61 -11.75 22.36
CA GLU A 151 25.63 -11.24 21.39
C GLU A 151 25.55 -12.08 20.10
N ARG A 152 26.59 -12.88 19.80
CA ARG A 152 26.62 -13.78 18.65
C ARG A 152 26.25 -15.21 18.98
N MET A 153 26.32 -15.60 20.25
CA MET A 153 26.06 -16.95 20.72
C MET A 153 24.66 -17.14 21.27
N VAL A 154 24.04 -16.08 21.80
CA VAL A 154 22.71 -16.16 22.41
C VAL A 154 21.62 -15.92 21.36
N GLU A 155 20.72 -16.90 21.21
CA GLU A 155 19.60 -16.88 20.27
C GLU A 155 18.29 -17.35 20.94
N PRO A 156 17.12 -16.77 20.59
CA PRO A 156 15.82 -17.08 21.20
C PRO A 156 15.29 -18.52 21.01
#